data_AF-I4AME1-F1
#
_entry.id   AF-I4AME1-F1
#
_cell.length_a   1.000
_cell.length_b   1.000
_cell.length_c   1.000
_cell.angle_alpha   90.00
_cell.angle_beta   90.00
_cell.angle_gamma   90.00
#
_symmetry.space_group_name_H-M   'P 1'
#
loop_
_entity.id
_entity.type
_entity.pdbx_description
1 polymer ?
#
loop_
_entity_poly.entity_id
_entity_poly.type
_entity_poly.pdbx_seq_one_letter_code
_entity_poly.pdbx_strand_id
1 'polypeptide(L)'
;MKNLLILPLAILLISCGENSKEIHQVNNIKQTDTTTIIAENKVEESLPTFQIYGELAPVGYLDSENPITEKYGFIMKRIAGCAVGSDEAKKVNKNNTEALEKMNAKYGNDWQVNFEKETGFKLWIPLD
;
A
#
# COMPACT_ATOMS: atom_id res chain seq x y z
N MET A 1 -9.41 19.42 -47.98
CA MET A 1 -9.44 17.95 -47.90
C MET A 1 -9.30 17.59 -46.43
N LYS A 2 -10.38 17.09 -45.80
CA LYS A 2 -10.42 16.78 -44.36
C LYS A 2 -10.11 15.29 -44.21
N ASN A 3 -8.92 14.94 -43.74
CA ASN A 3 -8.58 13.56 -43.40
C ASN A 3 -8.90 13.32 -41.93
N LEU A 4 -10.06 12.71 -41.71
CA LEU A 4 -10.55 12.24 -40.42
C LEU A 4 -9.88 10.89 -40.11
N LEU A 5 -8.84 10.92 -39.27
CA LEU A 5 -8.13 9.73 -38.80
C LEU A 5 -8.86 9.18 -37.58
N ILE A 6 -9.63 8.11 -37.77
CA ILE A 6 -10.30 7.36 -36.71
C ILE A 6 -9.32 6.27 -36.25
N LEU A 7 -8.78 6.41 -35.04
CA LEU A 7 -8.00 5.35 -34.37
C LEU A 7 -8.95 4.43 -33.59
N PRO A 8 -8.93 3.11 -33.83
CA PRO A 8 -9.70 2.17 -33.03
C PRO A 8 -9.04 1.96 -31.66
N LEU A 9 -9.84 2.21 -30.62
CA LEU A 9 -9.53 2.00 -29.21
C LEU A 9 -9.59 0.48 -28.90
N ALA A 10 -8.44 -0.17 -28.72
CA ALA A 10 -8.37 -1.56 -28.30
C ALA A 10 -8.51 -1.67 -26.78
N ILE A 11 -9.62 -2.25 -26.32
CA ILE A 11 -9.90 -2.54 -24.91
C ILE A 11 -9.37 -3.95 -24.61
N LEU A 12 -8.33 -4.03 -23.79
CA LEU A 12 -7.81 -5.29 -23.24
C LEU A 12 -8.50 -5.57 -21.90
N LEU A 13 -9.39 -6.56 -21.88
CA LEU A 13 -9.97 -7.12 -20.65
C LEU A 13 -9.01 -8.18 -20.10
N ILE A 14 -8.29 -7.87 -19.03
CA ILE A 14 -7.50 -8.85 -18.26
C ILE A 14 -8.44 -9.50 -17.24
N SER A 15 -8.88 -10.71 -17.55
CA SER A 15 -9.52 -11.62 -16.60
C SER A 15 -8.44 -12.32 -15.79
N CYS A 16 -8.33 -12.02 -14.49
CA CYS A 16 -7.57 -12.86 -13.56
C CYS A 16 -8.50 -13.94 -13.01
N GLY A 17 -8.32 -15.17 -13.52
CA GLY A 17 -8.92 -16.37 -12.95
C GLY A 17 -8.16 -16.81 -11.70
N GLU A 18 -8.92 -17.03 -10.62
CA GLU A 18 -8.46 -17.71 -9.41
C GLU A 18 -8.24 -19.20 -9.69
N ASN A 19 -7.11 -19.74 -9.24
CA ASN A 19 -6.94 -21.16 -8.91
C ASN A 19 -5.57 -21.39 -8.25
N SER A 20 -5.54 -21.67 -6.95
CA SER A 20 -4.43 -22.44 -6.38
C SER A 20 -4.86 -23.30 -5.20
N LYS A 21 -5.24 -24.52 -5.58
CA LYS A 21 -5.06 -25.83 -4.92
C LYS A 21 -4.44 -25.81 -3.52
N GLU A 22 -5.25 -26.26 -2.57
CA GLU A 22 -4.87 -26.80 -1.28
C GLU A 22 -4.12 -28.15 -1.48
N ILE A 23 -2.90 -28.26 -0.97
CA ILE A 23 -2.17 -29.52 -0.87
C ILE A 23 -1.77 -29.71 0.60
N HIS A 24 -2.42 -30.66 1.25
CA HIS A 24 -1.93 -31.28 2.47
C HIS A 24 -0.66 -32.10 2.17
N GLN A 25 0.41 -31.85 2.90
CA GLN A 25 1.45 -32.86 3.13
C GLN A 25 1.81 -32.92 4.62
N VAL A 26 1.41 -34.04 5.23
CA VAL A 26 1.90 -34.55 6.50
C VAL A 26 3.22 -35.25 6.21
N ASN A 27 4.31 -34.85 6.87
CA ASN A 27 5.51 -35.67 6.99
C ASN A 27 6.09 -35.54 8.41
N ASN A 28 5.90 -36.59 9.20
CA ASN A 28 6.73 -36.92 10.35
C ASN A 28 8.15 -37.26 9.85
N ILE A 29 9.20 -36.87 10.58
CA ILE A 29 10.34 -37.72 10.99
C ILE A 29 11.43 -36.90 11.71
N LYS A 30 11.83 -37.46 12.87
CA LYS A 30 13.11 -37.40 13.62
C LYS A 30 13.73 -36.05 14.03
N GLN A 31 13.56 -35.81 15.32
CA GLN A 31 14.52 -35.18 16.21
C GLN A 31 15.94 -35.73 15.98
N THR A 32 16.82 -34.83 15.54
CA THR A 32 18.27 -35.03 15.52
C THR A 32 18.87 -33.76 16.11
N ASP A 33 19.56 -33.89 17.24
CA ASP A 33 20.19 -32.79 17.97
C ASP A 33 21.12 -32.01 17.04
N THR A 34 20.69 -30.79 16.69
CA THR A 34 21.44 -29.85 15.89
C THR A 34 21.55 -28.57 16.69
N THR A 35 22.79 -28.22 17.05
CA THR A 35 23.17 -26.95 17.65
C THR A 35 22.52 -25.80 16.88
N THR A 36 21.50 -25.18 17.48
CA THR A 36 20.77 -24.05 16.91
C THR A 36 21.69 -22.84 16.83
N ILE A 37 22.33 -22.65 15.67
CA ILE A 37 22.75 -21.33 15.24
C ILE A 37 21.43 -20.59 14.97
N ILE A 38 21.03 -19.72 15.89
CA ILE A 38 19.90 -18.81 15.69
C ILE A 38 20.33 -17.84 14.60
N ALA A 39 20.13 -18.23 13.34
CA ALA A 39 20.01 -17.27 12.26
C ALA A 39 18.75 -16.47 12.59
N GLU A 40 18.92 -15.24 13.08
CA GLU A 40 17.84 -14.27 13.17
C GLU A 40 17.25 -14.13 11.76
N ASN A 41 16.17 -14.86 11.53
CA ASN A 41 15.35 -14.73 10.35
C ASN A 41 14.65 -13.38 10.52
N LYS A 42 15.37 -12.31 10.15
CA LYS A 42 14.90 -10.93 10.26
C LYS A 42 13.75 -10.79 9.29
N VAL A 43 12.53 -11.02 9.78
CA VAL A 43 11.29 -10.76 9.05
C VAL A 43 11.40 -9.31 8.59
N GLU A 44 11.51 -9.11 7.29
CA GLU A 44 11.59 -7.78 6.72
C GLU A 44 10.23 -7.13 6.96
N GLU A 45 10.17 -6.25 7.95
CA GLU A 45 8.91 -5.61 8.35
C GLU A 45 8.43 -4.73 7.20
N SER A 46 7.29 -5.10 6.60
CA SER A 46 6.70 -4.35 5.50
C SER A 46 6.36 -2.93 5.96
N LEU A 47 6.67 -1.93 5.13
CA LEU A 47 6.39 -0.53 5.45
C LEU A 47 4.88 -0.29 5.67
N PRO A 48 4.50 0.56 6.64
CA PRO A 48 3.13 1.06 6.77
C PRO A 48 2.62 1.62 5.44
N THR A 49 1.41 1.22 5.03
CA THR A 49 0.82 1.63 3.75
C THR A 49 -0.45 2.43 4.01
N PHE A 50 -0.47 3.67 3.56
CA PHE A 50 -1.66 4.52 3.56
C PHE A 50 -2.44 4.34 2.26
N GLN A 51 -3.72 4.02 2.39
CA GLN A 51 -4.65 3.80 1.30
C GLN A 51 -5.45 5.06 1.01
N ILE A 52 -5.60 5.36 -0.28
CA ILE A 52 -6.23 6.59 -0.78
C ILE A 52 -7.37 6.23 -1.71
N TYR A 53 -8.51 6.87 -1.53
CA TYR A 53 -9.66 6.79 -2.42
C TYR A 53 -10.30 8.18 -2.57
N GLY A 54 -11.27 8.28 -3.47
CA GLY A 54 -11.97 9.52 -3.76
C GLY A 54 -11.39 10.25 -4.96
N GLU A 55 -11.86 11.48 -5.13
CA GLU A 55 -11.42 12.39 -6.19
C GLU A 55 -9.90 12.66 -6.10
N LEU A 56 -9.35 13.19 -7.19
CA LEU A 56 -7.94 13.56 -7.24
C LEU A 56 -7.64 14.68 -6.24
N ALA A 57 -6.53 14.57 -5.54
CA ALA A 57 -6.15 15.59 -4.58
C ALA A 57 -5.71 16.89 -5.29
N PRO A 58 -5.75 18.05 -4.61
CA PRO A 58 -5.24 19.30 -5.17
C PRO A 58 -3.75 19.21 -5.54
N VAL A 59 -3.31 20.11 -6.43
CA VAL A 59 -1.89 20.24 -6.78
C VAL A 59 -1.04 20.44 -5.52
N GLY A 60 0.07 19.69 -5.43
CA GLY A 60 0.98 19.70 -4.29
C GLY A 60 0.70 18.62 -3.24
N TYR A 61 -0.37 17.85 -3.38
CA TYR A 61 -0.63 16.67 -2.56
C TYR A 61 -0.12 15.40 -3.25
N LEU A 62 0.41 14.47 -2.45
CA LEU A 62 0.56 13.10 -2.87
C LEU A 62 -0.77 12.38 -2.71
N ASP A 63 -1.21 11.75 -3.78
CA ASP A 63 -2.51 11.08 -3.88
C ASP A 63 -2.41 9.70 -4.56
N SER A 64 -1.18 9.20 -4.70
CA SER A 64 -0.81 7.93 -5.33
C SER A 64 0.60 7.51 -4.88
N GLU A 65 1.05 6.35 -5.33
CA GLU A 65 2.39 5.82 -5.10
C GLU A 65 3.47 6.83 -5.48
N ASN A 66 4.35 7.16 -4.54
CA ASN A 66 5.50 8.01 -4.79
C ASN A 66 6.73 7.46 -4.05
N PRO A 67 7.85 7.16 -4.76
CA PRO A 67 9.06 6.62 -4.15
C PRO A 67 9.68 7.49 -3.05
N ILE A 68 9.31 8.78 -2.98
CA ILE A 68 9.75 9.64 -1.88
C ILE A 68 9.25 9.12 -0.53
N THR A 69 8.04 8.57 -0.47
CA THR A 69 7.41 8.11 0.77
C THR A 69 8.18 6.93 1.39
N GLU A 70 8.70 6.01 0.56
CA GLU A 70 9.47 4.86 1.02
C GLU A 70 10.74 5.27 1.78
N LYS A 71 11.38 6.38 1.35
CA LYS A 71 12.55 6.95 2.04
C LYS A 71 12.21 7.46 3.43
N TYR A 72 10.95 7.82 3.66
CA TYR A 72 10.41 8.25 4.95
C TYR A 72 9.75 7.10 5.73
N GLY A 73 9.87 5.86 5.24
CA GLY A 73 9.45 4.67 5.96
C GLY A 73 7.96 4.35 5.86
N PHE A 74 7.26 4.85 4.84
CA PHE A 74 5.87 4.47 4.55
C PHE A 74 5.62 4.40 3.05
N ILE A 75 4.45 3.89 2.65
CA ILE A 75 4.01 3.82 1.26
C ILE A 75 2.63 4.48 1.16
N MET A 76 2.36 5.13 0.03
CA MET A 76 1.02 5.57 -0.35
C MET A 76 0.50 4.69 -1.49
N LYS A 77 -0.77 4.30 -1.43
CA LYS A 77 -1.40 3.47 -2.45
C LYS A 77 -2.80 3.96 -2.77
N ARG A 78 -3.04 4.32 -4.03
CA ARG A 78 -4.41 4.63 -4.48
C ARG A 78 -5.15 3.32 -4.74
N ILE A 79 -6.30 3.15 -4.07
CA ILE A 79 -7.14 1.95 -4.21
C ILE A 79 -8.38 2.18 -5.08
N ALA A 80 -8.81 3.44 -5.23
CA ALA A 80 -9.93 3.83 -6.09
C ALA A 80 -9.84 5.30 -6.52
N GLY A 81 -10.44 5.64 -7.66
CA GLY A 81 -10.47 7.01 -8.21
C GLY A 81 -11.78 7.77 -7.99
N CYS A 82 -12.77 7.16 -7.34
CA CYS A 82 -14.07 7.73 -7.03
C CYS A 82 -14.47 7.34 -5.60
N ALA A 83 -15.76 7.32 -5.29
CA ALA A 83 -16.24 6.82 -4.01
C ALA A 83 -16.08 5.29 -3.92
N VAL A 84 -15.67 4.81 -2.76
CA VAL A 84 -15.75 3.39 -2.40
C VAL A 84 -17.03 3.13 -1.60
N GLY A 85 -17.48 1.88 -1.55
CA GLY A 85 -18.60 1.50 -0.67
C GLY A 85 -18.27 1.73 0.80
N SER A 86 -19.29 1.84 1.65
CA SER A 86 -19.13 2.14 3.08
C SER A 86 -18.21 1.16 3.82
N ASP A 87 -18.24 -0.11 3.43
CA ASP A 87 -17.44 -1.15 4.07
C ASP A 87 -15.97 -1.05 3.68
N GLU A 88 -15.71 -0.71 2.41
CA GLU A 88 -14.36 -0.47 1.93
C GLU A 88 -13.78 0.80 2.55
N ALA A 89 -14.59 1.87 2.69
CA ALA A 89 -14.18 3.10 3.38
C ALA A 89 -13.78 2.80 4.84
N LYS A 90 -14.60 2.07 5.59
CA LYS A 90 -14.27 1.65 6.97
C LYS A 90 -12.99 0.83 7.03
N LYS A 91 -12.78 -0.06 6.06
CA LYS A 91 -11.56 -0.88 5.97
C LYS A 91 -10.34 -0.01 5.69
N VAL A 92 -10.44 0.95 4.78
CA VAL A 92 -9.37 1.92 4.52
C VAL A 92 -9.02 2.70 5.78
N ASN A 93 -10.03 3.24 6.46
CA ASN A 93 -9.79 4.04 7.65
C ASN A 93 -9.14 3.20 8.76
N LYS A 94 -9.60 1.98 8.97
CA LYS A 94 -8.93 1.04 9.88
C LYS A 94 -7.46 0.81 9.50
N ASN A 95 -7.18 0.51 8.22
CA ASN A 95 -5.81 0.27 7.76
C ASN A 95 -4.92 1.52 7.91
N ASN A 96 -5.47 2.71 7.63
CA ASN A 96 -4.77 3.98 7.75
C ASN A 96 -4.51 4.34 9.21
N THR A 97 -5.43 4.05 10.13
CA THR A 97 -5.21 4.19 11.57
C THR A 97 -4.07 3.28 12.03
N GLU A 98 -4.06 2.01 11.63
CA GLU A 98 -2.97 1.08 11.97
C GLU A 98 -1.62 1.54 11.39
N ALA A 99 -1.61 2.08 10.16
CA ALA A 99 -0.41 2.65 9.56
C ALA A 99 0.06 3.92 10.30
N LEU A 100 -0.87 4.78 10.70
CA LEU A 100 -0.58 5.98 11.48
C LEU A 100 0.01 5.64 12.85
N GLU A 101 -0.56 4.66 13.55
CA GLU A 101 -0.05 4.18 14.83
C GLU A 101 1.39 3.68 14.71
N LYS A 102 1.71 2.90 13.66
CA LYS A 102 3.07 2.44 13.38
C LYS A 102 4.03 3.60 13.11
N MET A 103 3.59 4.58 12.32
CA MET A 103 4.40 5.76 12.01
C MET A 103 4.65 6.61 13.26
N ASN A 104 3.62 6.85 14.06
CA ASN A 104 3.72 7.60 15.31
C ASN A 104 4.62 6.89 16.33
N ALA A 105 4.52 5.56 16.45
CA ALA A 105 5.37 4.78 17.34
C ALA A 105 6.85 4.84 16.94
N LYS A 106 7.15 4.88 15.64
CA LYS A 106 8.53 4.85 15.12
C LYS A 106 9.17 6.22 15.00
N TYR A 107 8.42 7.23 14.55
CA TYR A 107 8.94 8.54 14.17
C TYR A 107 8.39 9.71 15.00
N GLY A 108 7.45 9.43 15.91
CA GLY A 108 6.76 10.45 16.71
C GLY A 108 5.62 11.14 15.96
N ASN A 109 4.72 11.81 16.69
CA ASN A 109 3.48 12.38 16.12
C ASN A 109 3.71 13.50 15.08
N ASP A 110 4.91 14.10 15.05
CA ASP A 110 5.25 15.18 14.13
C ASP A 110 5.79 14.70 12.78
N TRP A 111 5.85 13.37 12.55
CA TRP A 111 6.45 12.79 11.34
C TRP A 111 5.82 13.34 10.05
N GLN A 112 4.50 13.53 10.02
CA GLN A 112 3.81 14.05 8.86
C GLN A 112 4.22 15.51 8.61
N VAL A 113 4.22 16.35 9.64
CA VAL A 113 4.62 17.77 9.52
C VAL A 113 6.06 17.89 9.03
N ASN A 114 6.96 17.04 9.53
CA ASN A 114 8.36 17.02 9.11
C ASN A 114 8.50 16.56 7.66
N PHE A 115 7.78 15.51 7.25
CA PHE A 115 7.72 15.08 5.85
C PHE A 115 7.27 16.22 4.93
N GLU A 116 6.17 16.90 5.27
CA GLU A 116 5.62 17.96 4.42
C GLU A 116 6.57 19.15 4.33
N LYS A 117 7.25 19.48 5.42
CA LYS A 117 8.24 20.55 5.47
C LYS A 117 9.50 20.23 4.64
N GLU A 118 10.00 19.01 4.72
CA GLU A 118 11.25 18.62 4.06
C GLU A 118 11.06 18.36 2.56
N THR A 119 9.92 17.80 2.17
CA THR A 119 9.65 17.42 0.78
C THR A 119 8.89 18.48 -0.01
N GLY A 120 8.16 19.36 0.67
CA GLY A 120 7.24 20.31 0.06
C GLY A 120 5.93 19.70 -0.43
N PHE A 121 5.74 18.39 -0.29
CA PHE A 121 4.48 17.70 -0.62
C PHE A 121 3.57 17.61 0.59
N LYS A 122 2.27 17.75 0.37
CA LYS A 122 1.25 17.46 1.39
C LYS A 122 0.76 16.02 1.28
N LEU A 123 0.28 15.44 2.37
CA LEU A 123 -0.31 14.10 2.37
C LEU A 123 -1.84 14.16 2.32
N TRP A 124 -2.44 13.40 1.41
CA TRP A 124 -3.90 13.18 1.37
C TRP A 124 -4.23 11.79 1.94
N ILE A 125 -4.34 11.70 3.26
CA ILE A 125 -4.63 10.44 3.97
C ILE A 125 -6.02 10.55 4.57
N PRO A 126 -7.00 9.71 4.15
CA PRO A 126 -8.29 9.65 4.81
C PRO A 126 -8.12 9.02 6.20
N LEU A 127 -8.52 9.79 7.20
CA LEU A 127 -8.62 9.42 8.60
C LEU A 127 -9.99 9.93 9.06
N ASP A 128 -10.90 9.01 9.37
CA ASP A 128 -12.24 9.32 9.89
C ASP A 128 -12.21 9.62 11.40
#